data_AF-K9QQW9-F1
#
_entry.id   AF-K9QQW9-F1
#
_cell.length_a   1.000
_cell.length_b   1.000
_cell.length_c   1.000
_cell.angle_alpha   90.00
_cell.angle_beta   90.00
_cell.angle_gamma   90.00
#
_symmetry.space_group_name_H-M   'P 1'
#
loop_
_entity.id
_entity.type
_entity.pdbx_description
1 polymer ?
#
loop_
_entity_poly.entity_id
_entity_poly.type
_entity_poly.pdbx_seq_one_letter_code
_entity_poly.pdbx_strand_id
1 'polypeptide(L)' 'MNQNIRQVIMYRDEDGYWIVECPSLEGCVSQGKTKEEALVNIKEAITGYIATLQGDGLPIVNI' A
#
# COMPACT_ATOMS: atom_id res chain seq x y z
N MET A 1 -19.23 -0.27 -1.30
CA MET A 1 -17.88 -0.24 -1.89
C MET A 1 -17.41 1.21 -1.87
N ASN A 2 -16.82 1.67 -0.77
CA ASN A 2 -16.23 3.01 -0.72
C ASN A 2 -14.76 2.85 -1.11
N GLN A 3 -14.45 3.16 -2.36
CA GLN A 3 -13.06 3.26 -2.82
C GLN A 3 -12.54 4.63 -2.38
N ASN A 4 -11.87 4.68 -1.23
CA ASN A 4 -11.15 5.87 -0.81
C ASN A 4 -9.81 5.92 -1.54
N ILE A 5 -9.51 7.06 -2.16
CA ILE A 5 -8.24 7.29 -2.83
C ILE A 5 -7.15 7.41 -1.75
N ARG A 6 -6.05 6.66 -1.91
CA ARG A 6 -4.86 6.78 -1.06
C ARG A 6 -3.67 7.24 -1.87
N GLN A 7 -2.93 8.20 -1.34
CA GLN A 7 -1.66 8.61 -1.90
C GLN A 7 -0.56 7.60 -1.53
N VAL A 8 0.40 7.44 -2.44
CA VAL A 8 1.56 6.58 -2.25
C VAL A 8 2.83 7.37 -2.59
N ILE A 9 3.91 7.05 -1.89
CA ILE A 9 5.25 7.53 -2.21
C ILE A 9 5.96 6.42 -2.97
N MET A 10 6.71 6.78 -4.02
CA MET A 10 7.39 5.82 -4.88
C MET A 10 8.81 6.27 -5.19
N TYR A 11 9.76 5.37 -5.02
CA TYR A 11 11.19 5.59 -5.25
C TYR A 11 11.86 4.30 -5.73
N ARG A 12 13.13 4.38 -6.15
CA ARG A 12 13.94 3.20 -6.44
C ARG A 12 14.91 2.91 -5.31
N ASP A 13 15.12 1.63 -5.03
CA ASP A 13 16.19 1.18 -4.14
C ASP A 13 17.52 0.96 -4.90
N GLU A 14 18.53 0.48 -4.19
CA GLU A 14 19.86 0.20 -4.73
C GLU A 14 19.91 -1.01 -5.68
N ASP A 15 18.97 -1.94 -5.54
CA ASP A 15 18.85 -3.15 -6.37
C ASP A 15 18.02 -2.91 -7.65
N GLY A 16 17.51 -1.69 -7.83
CA GLY A 16 16.78 -1.26 -9.01
C GLY A 16 15.29 -1.62 -8.99
N TYR A 17 14.75 -2.07 -7.85
CA TYR A 17 13.32 -2.24 -7.64
C TYR A 17 12.64 -0.90 -7.45
N TRP A 18 11.37 -0.83 -7.88
CA TRP A 18 10.46 0.23 -7.48
C TRP A 18 9.87 -0.12 -6.12
N ILE A 19 10.19 0.70 -5.13
CA ILE A 19 9.57 0.66 -3.80
C ILE A 19 8.38 1.60 -3.80
N VAL A 20 7.30 1.17 -3.17
CA VAL A 20 6.09 1.96 -3.01
C VAL A 20 5.52 1.77 -1.61
N GLU A 21 5.13 2.86 -0.98
CA GLU A 21 4.60 2.84 0.39
C GLU A 21 3.37 3.74 0.48
N CYS A 22 2.45 3.39 1.37
CA CYS A 22 1.26 4.18 1.64
C CYS A 22 1.39 4.85 3.02
N PRO A 23 1.78 6.13 3.11
CA PRO A 23 2.03 6.79 4.40
C PRO A 23 0.82 6.81 5.33
N SER A 24 -0.39 6.75 4.75
CA SER A 24 -1.64 6.69 5.52
C SER A 24 -1.89 5.36 6.24
N LEU A 25 -1.12 4.31 5.91
CA LEU A 25 -1.16 2.99 6.51
C LEU A 25 0.26 2.61 6.91
N GLU A 26 0.62 2.89 8.16
CA GLU A 26 1.99 2.69 8.66
C GLU A 26 2.49 1.26 8.40
N GLY A 27 3.69 1.15 7.83
CA GLY A 27 4.30 -0.13 7.46
C GLY A 27 3.72 -0.80 6.21
N CYS A 28 2.71 -0.21 5.54
CA CYS A 28 2.19 -0.72 4.28
C CYS A 28 3.13 -0.36 3.13
N VAL A 29 4.05 -1.28 2.84
CA VAL A 29 5.07 -1.17 1.79
C VAL A 29 4.95 -2.34 0.83
N SER A 30 5.27 -2.10 -0.43
CA SER A 30 5.41 -3.13 -1.45
C SER A 30 6.50 -2.75 -2.45
N GLN A 31 6.79 -3.64 -3.39
CA GLN A 31 7.81 -3.43 -4.41
C GLN A 31 7.48 -4.15 -5.72
N GLY A 32 8.12 -3.73 -6.80
CA GLY A 32 8.05 -4.40 -8.11
C GLY A 32 9.24 -4.05 -9.00
N LYS A 33 9.51 -4.83 -10.03
CA LYS A 33 10.56 -4.53 -11.02
C LYS A 33 10.17 -3.38 -11.95
N THR A 34 8.87 -3.12 -12.10
CA THR A 34 8.33 -1.96 -12.81
C THR A 34 7.43 -1.12 -11.91
N LYS A 35 7.14 0.12 -12.33
CA LYS A 35 6.20 1.00 -11.60
C LYS A 35 4.82 0.37 -11.54
N GLU A 36 4.39 -0.22 -12.65
CA GLU A 36 3.08 -0.85 -12.80
C GLU A 36 2.94 -2.05 -11.87
N GLU A 37 3.97 -2.89 -11.78
CA GLU A 37 4.02 -4.03 -10.85
C GLU A 37 3.97 -3.56 -9.40
N ALA A 38 4.80 -2.58 -9.02
CA ALA A 38 4.77 -2.01 -7.67
C ALA A 38 3.38 -1.45 -7.31
N LEU A 39 2.72 -0.75 -8.25
CA LEU A 39 1.37 -0.22 -8.06
C LEU A 39 0.29 -1.30 -7.95
N VAL A 40 0.45 -2.43 -8.62
CA VAL A 40 -0.46 -3.58 -8.44
C VAL A 40 -0.25 -4.18 -7.05
N ASN A 41 1.00 -4.44 -6.68
CA ASN A 41 1.33 -5.10 -5.42
C ASN A 41 0.93 -4.27 -4.20
N ILE A 42 1.11 -2.93 -4.23
CA ILE A 42 0.67 -2.07 -3.11
C ILE A 42 -0.86 -2.01 -2.97
N LYS A 43 -1.63 -2.14 -4.07
CA LYS A 43 -3.10 -2.21 -3.97
C LYS A 43 -3.55 -3.47 -3.25
N GLU A 44 -2.89 -4.59 -3.51
CA GLU A 44 -3.14 -5.85 -2.80
C GLU A 44 -2.76 -5.74 -1.33
N ALA A 45 -1.58 -5.16 -1.03
CA ALA A 45 -1.13 -4.93 0.34
C ALA A 45 -2.08 -4.03 1.13
N ILE A 46 -2.54 -2.91 0.55
CA ILE A 46 -3.54 -2.01 1.15
C ILE A 46 -4.85 -2.77 1.41
N THR A 47 -5.29 -3.61 0.47
CA THR A 47 -6.53 -4.39 0.60
C THR A 47 -6.41 -5.39 1.75
N GLY A 48 -5.30 -6.11 1.84
CA GLY A 48 -5.03 -7.04 2.94
C GLY A 48 -4.95 -6.33 4.30
N TYR A 49 -4.24 -5.21 4.37
CA TYR A 49 -4.12 -4.41 5.59
C TYR A 49 -5.49 -3.97 6.12
N ILE A 50 -6.35 -3.43 5.25
CA ILE A 50 -7.71 -3.01 5.61
C ILE A 50 -8.56 -4.20 6.06
N ALA A 51 -8.47 -5.34 5.36
CA ALA A 51 -9.20 -6.54 5.74
C ALA A 51 -8.81 -7.05 7.13
N THR A 52 -7.52 -7.00 7.48
CA THR A 52 -7.03 -7.34 8.84
C THR A 52 -7.62 -6.40 9.88
N LEU A 53 -7.54 -5.07 9.68
CA LEU A 53 -8.12 -4.10 10.61
C LEU A 53 -9.62 -4.35 10.83
N GLN A 54 -10.36 -4.64 9.76
CA GLN A 54 -11.79 -4.96 9.85
C GLN A 54 -12.06 -6.24 10.62
N GLY A 55 -11.26 -7.30 10.39
CA GLY A 55 -11.36 -8.56 11.12
C GLY A 55 -11.11 -8.41 12.62
N ASP A 56 -10.19 -7.52 12.98
CA ASP A 56 -9.83 -7.23 14.37
C ASP A 56 -10.74 -6.18 15.03
N GLY A 57 -11.70 -5.62 14.29
CA GLY A 57 -12.59 -4.55 14.78
C GLY A 57 -11.88 -3.22 15.04
N LEU A 58 -10.71 -3.01 14.42
CA LEU A 58 -9.91 -1.80 14.55
C LEU A 58 -10.37 -0.71 13.58
N PRO A 59 -10.21 0.57 13.93
CA PRO A 59 -10.60 1.68 13.06
C PRO A 59 -9.72 1.75 11.81
N ILE A 60 -10.34 1.99 10.65
CA ILE A 60 -9.62 2.27 9.41
C ILE A 60 -9.26 3.76 9.38
N VAL A 61 -7.97 4.05 9.30
CA VAL A 61 -7.47 5.43 9.27
C VAL A 61 -7.88 6.09 7.95
N ASN A 62 -8.65 7.17 8.04
CA ASN A 62 -8.99 8.07 6.93
C ASN A 62 -8.22 9.37 7.14
N ILE A 63 -7.15 9.55 6.39
CA ILE A 63 -6.30 10.75 6.36
C ILE A 63 -6.09 11.16 4.91
#